data_AF-A0A2D4ZI91-F1
#
_entry.id   AF-A0A2D4ZI91-F1
#
_cell.length_a   1.000
_cell.length_b   1.000
_cell.length_c   1.000
_cell.angle_alpha   90.00
_cell.angle_beta   90.00
_cell.angle_gamma   90.00
#
_symmetry.space_group_name_H-M   'P 1'
#
loop_
_entity.id
_entity.type
_entity.pdbx_description
1 polymer ?
#
loop_
_entity_poly.entity_id
_entity_poly.type
_entity_poly.pdbx_seq_one_letter_code
_entity_poly.pdbx_strand_id
1 'polypeptide(L)'
;MKQIIYMLFLYVFSFTQAVALSCVRPDVVESYLNSVHSEHSVVILKGTISFKQPVWKKQQTFETLTTQGQFDGFMLHHRGFEIPYSEPITLIFECFAEWCGSLAAEEEIIAFAAVEDFELRLRVQPCNFTVFPVEFDENAQRLLGCHLQGQCH
;
A
#
# COMPACT_ATOMS: atom_id res chain seq x y z
N MET A 1 53.59 39.50 16.92
CA MET A 1 52.23 40.04 17.07
C MET A 1 51.67 40.35 15.69
N LYS A 2 50.38 40.04 15.48
CA LYS A 2 49.58 40.24 14.25
C LYS A 2 49.86 39.29 13.09
N GLN A 3 49.13 38.17 13.10
CA GLN A 3 48.19 37.75 12.05
C GLN A 3 47.88 36.24 12.23
N ILE A 4 47.42 35.91 13.43
CA ILE A 4 46.56 34.74 13.66
C ILE A 4 45.17 35.27 13.29
N ILE A 5 44.63 34.86 12.14
CA ILE A 5 43.23 34.95 11.66
C ILE A 5 43.36 34.84 10.13
N TYR A 6 43.66 33.65 9.62
CA TYR A 6 43.31 33.32 8.24
C TYR A 6 42.56 32.01 8.30
N MET A 7 41.23 32.20 8.38
CA MET A 7 40.22 31.33 7.79
C MET A 7 40.53 29.84 7.89
N LEU A 8 40.24 29.32 9.08
CA LEU A 8 39.73 27.97 9.26
C LEU A 8 38.38 27.88 8.51
N PHE A 9 38.44 27.88 7.18
CA PHE A 9 37.31 27.68 6.28
C PHE A 9 37.04 26.17 6.30
N LEU A 10 36.52 25.71 7.45
CA LEU A 10 35.92 24.39 7.62
C LEU A 10 34.72 24.35 6.67
N TYR A 11 34.97 23.89 5.45
CA TYR A 11 33.96 23.48 4.49
C TYR A 11 33.27 22.24 5.07
N VAL A 12 32.32 22.47 5.97
CA VAL A 12 31.35 21.44 6.38
C VAL A 12 30.42 21.27 5.19
N PHE A 13 30.84 20.45 4.22
CA PHE A 13 29.95 19.92 3.20
C PHE A 13 29.00 18.95 3.92
N SER A 14 27.90 19.49 4.44
CA SER A 14 26.80 18.69 4.94
C SER A 14 26.26 17.87 3.76
N PHE A 15 26.68 16.61 3.66
CA PHE A 15 26.00 15.61 2.87
C PHE A 15 24.61 15.42 3.49
N THR A 16 23.65 16.23 3.08
CA THR A 16 22.24 15.89 3.26
C THR A 16 22.01 14.69 2.38
N GLN A 17 22.01 13.50 2.98
CA GLN A 17 21.63 12.29 2.28
C GLN A 17 20.15 12.47 1.91
N ALA A 18 19.90 12.80 0.65
CA ALA A 18 18.58 12.68 0.07
C ALA A 18 18.26 11.19 0.12
N VAL A 19 17.55 10.77 1.15
CA VAL A 19 16.97 9.43 1.23
C VAL A 19 15.87 9.43 0.19
N ALA A 20 16.22 9.17 -1.06
CA ALA A 20 15.24 8.88 -2.08
C ALA A 20 14.50 7.63 -1.58
N LEU A 21 13.20 7.75 -1.32
CA LEU A 21 12.32 6.62 -1.06
C LEU A 21 12.30 5.75 -2.32
N SER A 22 13.32 4.91 -2.48
CA SER A 22 13.30 3.81 -3.43
C SER A 22 12.41 2.75 -2.82
N CYS A 23 11.15 2.71 -3.22
CA CYS A 23 10.28 1.61 -2.81
C CYS A 23 10.96 0.29 -3.20
N VAL A 24 11.18 -0.58 -2.22
CA VAL A 24 11.38 -2.00 -2.50
C VAL A 24 10.13 -2.47 -3.23
N ARG A 25 10.31 -3.28 -4.28
CA ARG A 25 9.17 -3.82 -5.02
C ARG A 25 8.28 -4.60 -4.03
N PRO A 26 7.00 -4.25 -3.88
CA PRO A 26 6.10 -4.98 -3.01
C PRO A 26 5.97 -6.45 -3.42
N ASP A 27 5.88 -7.33 -2.44
CA ASP A 27 5.66 -8.76 -2.64
C ASP A 27 4.35 -9.20 -1.97
N VAL A 28 3.50 -9.89 -2.74
CA VAL A 28 2.17 -10.31 -2.30
C VAL A 28 2.23 -11.41 -1.24
N VAL A 29 3.23 -12.30 -1.30
CA VAL A 29 3.42 -13.39 -0.34
C VAL A 29 3.96 -12.83 0.96
N GLU A 30 4.90 -11.89 0.90
CA GLU A 30 5.37 -11.18 2.09
C GLU A 30 4.22 -10.43 2.79
N SER A 31 3.36 -9.76 2.01
CA SER A 31 2.19 -9.05 2.54
C SER A 31 1.16 -10.01 3.14
N TYR A 32 0.97 -11.18 2.53
CA TYR A 32 0.17 -12.26 3.09
C TYR A 32 0.72 -12.76 4.43
N LEU A 33 2.01 -13.07 4.51
CA LEU A 33 2.63 -13.51 5.77
C LEU A 33 2.50 -12.43 6.85
N ASN A 34 2.78 -11.17 6.51
CA ASN A 34 2.60 -10.04 7.42
C ASN A 34 1.16 -9.90 7.91
N SER A 35 0.17 -10.13 7.04
CA SER A 35 -1.25 -10.08 7.41
C SER A 35 -1.68 -11.20 8.37
N VAL A 36 -1.11 -12.40 8.22
CA VAL A 36 -1.39 -13.55 9.11
C VAL A 36 -0.80 -13.32 10.51
N HIS A 37 0.27 -12.52 10.62
CA HIS A 37 0.93 -12.18 11.87
C HIS A 37 0.50 -10.81 12.45
N SER A 38 -0.45 -10.14 11.81
CA SER A 38 -0.95 -8.82 12.23
C SER A 38 -1.78 -8.91 13.52
N GLU A 39 -1.65 -7.90 14.38
CA GLU A 39 -2.53 -7.73 15.55
C GLU A 39 -3.96 -7.31 15.14
N HIS A 40 -4.11 -6.74 13.95
CA HIS A 40 -5.41 -6.38 13.38
C HIS A 40 -5.94 -7.50 12.49
N SER A 41 -7.25 -7.72 12.51
CA SER A 41 -7.92 -8.60 11.55
C SER A 41 -7.80 -8.05 10.14
N VAL A 42 -7.19 -8.81 9.24
CA VAL A 42 -7.06 -8.48 7.82
C VAL A 42 -7.95 -9.41 6.99
N VAL A 43 -8.72 -8.82 6.08
CA VAL A 43 -9.49 -9.50 5.06
C VAL A 43 -8.78 -9.32 3.72
N ILE A 44 -8.53 -10.43 3.03
CA ILE A 44 -7.89 -10.43 1.73
C ILE A 44 -8.94 -10.63 0.66
N LEU A 45 -9.01 -9.72 -0.29
CA LEU A 45 -10.01 -9.69 -1.35
C LEU A 45 -9.35 -9.76 -2.72
N LYS A 46 -10.03 -10.35 -3.70
CA LYS A 46 -9.68 -10.31 -5.13
C LYS A 46 -10.87 -9.84 -5.95
N GLY A 47 -10.71 -8.77 -6.72
CA GLY A 47 -11.81 -8.15 -7.45
C GLY A 47 -11.50 -6.72 -7.87
N THR A 48 -12.54 -5.94 -8.13
CA THR A 48 -12.42 -4.54 -8.55
C THR A 48 -12.97 -3.59 -7.49
N ILE A 49 -12.54 -2.34 -7.54
CA ILE A 49 -13.09 -1.27 -6.70
C ILE A 49 -13.56 -0.13 -7.59
N SER A 50 -14.84 0.21 -7.48
CA SER A 50 -15.39 1.43 -8.07
C SER A 50 -15.38 2.56 -7.03
N PHE A 51 -14.80 3.70 -7.37
CA PHE A 51 -14.72 4.86 -6.49
C PHE A 51 -14.45 6.13 -7.29
N LYS A 52 -14.70 7.28 -6.66
CA LYS A 52 -14.33 8.57 -7.24
C LYS A 52 -12.86 8.86 -6.98
N GLN A 53 -12.07 8.95 -8.05
CA GLN A 53 -10.64 9.29 -7.95
C GLN A 53 -10.41 10.60 -7.17
N PRO A 54 -9.55 10.59 -6.14
CA PRO A 54 -9.16 11.82 -5.45
C PRO A 54 -8.43 12.78 -6.40
N VAL A 55 -8.75 14.07 -6.27
CA VAL A 55 -8.09 15.14 -7.03
C VAL A 55 -7.10 15.85 -6.10
N TRP A 56 -5.81 15.61 -6.32
CA TRP A 56 -4.74 16.25 -5.58
C TRP A 56 -4.51 17.69 -6.06
N LYS A 57 -4.69 18.69 -5.18
CA LYS A 57 -4.38 20.08 -5.51
C LYS A 57 -2.87 20.33 -5.31
N LYS A 58 -2.20 20.84 -6.35
CA LYS A 58 -0.74 21.12 -6.38
C LYS A 58 -0.17 22.01 -5.25
N GLN A 59 -1.01 22.65 -4.44
CA GLN A 59 -0.61 23.67 -3.46
C GLN A 59 -1.06 23.34 -2.02
N GLN A 60 -1.69 22.19 -1.80
CA GLN A 60 -2.05 21.74 -0.45
C GLN A 60 -0.94 20.85 0.10
N THR A 61 -0.76 20.90 1.43
CA THR A 61 -0.17 19.79 2.18
C THR A 61 -0.79 18.50 1.68
N PHE A 62 0.03 17.54 1.26
CA PHE A 62 -0.42 16.21 0.85
C PHE A 62 -0.93 15.49 2.10
N GLU A 63 -2.17 15.77 2.47
CA GLU A 63 -2.87 15.17 3.59
C GLU A 63 -3.50 13.84 3.16
N THR A 64 -3.61 12.92 4.12
CA THR A 64 -4.34 11.68 3.90
C THR A 64 -5.77 11.98 3.45
N LEU A 65 -6.19 11.38 2.34
CA LEU A 65 -7.55 11.52 1.82
C LEU A 65 -8.32 10.22 2.06
N THR A 66 -9.56 10.35 2.53
CA THR A 66 -10.47 9.22 2.71
C THR A 66 -11.65 9.35 1.75
N THR A 67 -11.98 8.27 1.06
CA THR A 67 -13.18 8.18 0.23
C THR A 67 -13.84 6.81 0.38
N GLN A 68 -15.14 6.76 0.14
CA GLN A 68 -15.87 5.51 0.00
C GLN A 68 -15.70 4.95 -1.41
N GLY A 69 -15.64 3.63 -1.50
CA GLY A 69 -15.71 2.85 -2.73
C GLY A 69 -16.63 1.64 -2.55
N GLN A 70 -16.95 0.99 -3.66
CA GLN A 70 -17.67 -0.27 -3.68
C GLN A 70 -16.72 -1.35 -4.19
N PHE A 71 -16.53 -2.40 -3.40
CA PHE A 71 -15.76 -3.57 -3.81
C PHE A 71 -16.70 -4.60 -4.45
N ASP A 72 -16.25 -5.25 -5.52
CA ASP A 72 -16.94 -6.38 -6.14
C ASP A 72 -15.94 -7.49 -6.50
N GLY A 73 -16.15 -8.69 -5.95
CA GLY A 73 -15.30 -9.85 -6.22
C GLY A 73 -15.45 -10.97 -5.20
N PHE A 74 -14.32 -11.43 -4.66
CA PHE A 74 -14.26 -12.59 -3.77
C PHE A 74 -13.33 -12.36 -2.59
N MET A 75 -13.69 -12.92 -1.44
CA MET A 75 -12.86 -12.99 -0.25
C MET A 75 -12.03 -14.28 -0.25
N LEU A 76 -10.78 -14.18 0.22
CA LEU A 76 -9.92 -15.33 0.48
C LEU A 76 -10.50 -16.17 1.61
N HIS A 77 -10.59 -17.48 1.38
CA HIS A 77 -11.05 -18.48 2.33
C HIS A 77 -10.16 -19.72 2.22
N HIS A 78 -10.38 -20.75 3.05
CA HIS A 78 -9.53 -21.94 3.12
C HIS A 78 -9.40 -22.76 1.82
N ARG A 79 -10.19 -22.45 0.78
CA ARG A 79 -10.09 -23.04 -0.58
C ARG A 79 -9.62 -22.04 -1.65
N GLY A 80 -9.34 -20.80 -1.25
CA GLY A 80 -8.99 -19.70 -2.13
C GLY A 80 -10.07 -18.61 -2.19
N PHE A 81 -10.04 -17.81 -3.26
CA PHE A 81 -10.99 -16.72 -3.52
C PHE A 81 -12.33 -17.26 -4.02
N GLU A 82 -13.15 -17.81 -3.12
CA GLU A 82 -14.42 -18.46 -3.49
C GLU A 82 -15.67 -17.86 -2.84
N ILE A 83 -15.52 -17.10 -1.75
CA ILE A 83 -16.67 -16.48 -1.07
C ILE A 83 -16.98 -15.17 -1.81
N PRO A 84 -18.15 -15.04 -2.48
CA PRO A 84 -18.52 -13.80 -3.13
C PRO A 84 -18.57 -12.66 -2.11
N TYR A 85 -18.04 -11.50 -2.48
CA TYR A 85 -17.99 -10.32 -1.64
C TYR A 85 -18.30 -9.08 -2.48
N SER A 86 -19.37 -8.37 -2.11
CA SER A 86 -19.82 -7.14 -2.77
C SER A 86 -20.36 -6.21 -1.69
N GLU A 87 -19.49 -5.37 -1.15
CA GLU A 87 -19.79 -4.49 -0.02
C GLU A 87 -18.99 -3.17 -0.12
N PRO A 88 -19.43 -2.12 0.58
CA PRO A 88 -18.67 -0.87 0.69
C PRO A 88 -17.29 -1.08 1.32
N ILE A 89 -16.31 -0.31 0.85
CA ILE A 89 -14.96 -0.28 1.40
C ILE A 89 -14.48 1.17 1.54
N THR A 90 -13.86 1.47 2.67
CA THR A 90 -13.25 2.78 2.90
C THR A 90 -11.82 2.77 2.34
N LEU A 91 -11.53 3.68 1.41
CA LEU A 91 -10.20 3.88 0.84
C LEU A 91 -9.49 5.03 1.56
N ILE A 92 -8.28 4.78 2.05
CA ILE A 92 -7.46 5.76 2.77
C ILE A 92 -6.18 5.96 1.97
N PHE A 93 -6.14 7.03 1.17
CA PHE A 93 -4.98 7.42 0.38
C PHE A 93 -4.00 8.16 1.28
N GLU A 94 -2.94 7.48 1.69
CA GLU A 94 -1.90 8.03 2.56
C GLU A 94 -0.85 8.76 1.74
N CYS A 95 -0.30 9.82 2.32
CA CYS A 95 0.79 10.59 1.74
C CYS A 95 1.99 10.62 2.69
N PHE A 96 3.17 10.37 2.13
CA PHE A 96 4.45 10.50 2.81
C PHE A 96 5.23 11.61 2.12
N ALA A 97 5.37 12.74 2.83
CA ALA A 97 5.89 13.99 2.27
C ALA A 97 5.11 14.38 0.99
N GLU A 98 5.75 14.50 -0.15
CA GLU A 98 5.12 14.84 -1.43
C GLU A 98 4.59 13.66 -2.27
N TRP A 99 4.59 12.45 -1.71
CA TRP A 99 4.22 11.23 -2.42
C TRP A 99 2.94 10.66 -1.83
N CYS A 100 1.91 10.50 -2.64
CA CYS A 100 0.65 9.89 -2.22
C CYS A 100 0.44 8.54 -2.88
N GLY A 101 -0.26 7.66 -2.18
CA GLY A 101 -0.76 6.43 -2.77
C GLY A 101 -1.65 6.72 -3.98
N SER A 102 -1.60 5.82 -4.95
CA SER A 102 -2.44 5.86 -6.14
C SER A 102 -3.03 4.48 -6.35
N LEU A 103 -4.30 4.46 -6.72
CA LEU A 103 -5.05 3.27 -7.07
C LEU A 103 -5.84 3.62 -8.32
N ALA A 104 -5.81 2.79 -9.35
CA ALA A 104 -6.70 2.93 -10.49
C ALA A 104 -8.07 2.35 -10.15
N ALA A 105 -9.14 3.02 -10.61
CA ALA A 105 -10.49 2.50 -10.44
C ALA A 105 -10.73 1.36 -11.44
N GLU A 106 -11.56 0.40 -11.06
CA GLU A 106 -12.02 -0.72 -11.91
C GLU A 106 -10.93 -1.68 -12.40
N GLU A 107 -9.68 -1.54 -11.94
CA GLU A 107 -8.64 -2.56 -12.15
C GLU A 107 -8.85 -3.75 -11.21
N GLU A 108 -8.60 -4.96 -11.71
CA GLU A 108 -8.65 -6.17 -10.88
C GLU A 108 -7.39 -6.25 -10.01
N ILE A 109 -7.61 -6.33 -8.70
CA ILE A 109 -6.58 -6.26 -7.67
C ILE A 109 -6.75 -7.36 -6.63
N ILE A 110 -5.65 -7.64 -5.91
CA ILE A 110 -5.68 -8.27 -4.59
C ILE A 110 -5.52 -7.16 -3.55
N ALA A 111 -6.48 -7.05 -2.65
CA ALA A 111 -6.52 -6.02 -1.61
C ALA A 111 -6.40 -6.65 -0.21
N PHE A 112 -5.52 -6.09 0.62
CA PHE A 112 -5.34 -6.43 2.02
C PHE A 112 -6.03 -5.35 2.87
N ALA A 113 -7.30 -5.57 3.21
CA ALA A 113 -8.11 -4.60 3.94
C ALA A 113 -8.14 -4.92 5.44
N ALA A 114 -7.85 -3.94 6.28
CA ALA A 114 -8.00 -4.08 7.72
C ALA A 114 -9.48 -3.97 8.12
N VAL A 115 -9.89 -4.71 9.14
CA VAL A 115 -11.19 -4.54 9.80
C VAL A 115 -10.99 -3.57 10.97
N GLU A 116 -11.59 -2.38 10.86
CA GLU A 116 -11.57 -1.35 11.91
C GLU A 116 -13.02 -0.87 12.10
N ASP A 117 -13.50 -0.80 13.34
CA ASP A 117 -14.87 -0.34 13.66
C ASP A 117 -15.98 -1.07 12.86
N PHE A 118 -15.79 -2.36 12.59
CA PHE A 118 -16.68 -3.21 11.76
C PHE A 118 -16.75 -2.82 10.28
N GLU A 119 -15.85 -1.97 9.80
CA GLU A 119 -15.73 -1.58 8.39
C GLU A 119 -14.41 -2.07 7.79
N LEU A 120 -14.42 -2.38 6.49
CA LEU A 120 -13.18 -2.65 5.77
C LEU A 120 -12.50 -1.34 5.37
N ARG A 121 -11.21 -1.25 5.68
CA ARG A 121 -10.34 -0.13 5.37
C ARG A 121 -9.15 -0.59 4.55
N LEU A 122 -9.06 -0.06 3.34
CA LEU A 122 -7.93 -0.26 2.45
C LEU A 122 -7.05 1.00 2.47
N ARG A 123 -5.89 0.88 3.10
CA ARG A 123 -4.86 1.93 3.05
C ARG A 123 -4.13 1.81 1.73
N VAL A 124 -4.08 2.89 0.97
CA VAL A 124 -3.37 3.00 -0.30
C VAL A 124 -2.15 3.87 -0.06
N GLN A 125 -0.98 3.25 0.01
CA GLN A 125 0.29 3.90 0.33
C GLN A 125 1.11 4.18 -0.93
N PRO A 126 2.05 5.15 -0.92
CA PRO A 126 2.90 5.46 -2.07
C PRO A 126 3.71 4.27 -2.59
N CYS A 127 4.22 3.40 -1.70
CA CYS A 127 4.92 2.18 -2.08
C CYS A 127 4.00 0.96 -2.22
N ASN A 128 2.73 1.08 -1.85
CA ASN A 128 1.65 0.12 -2.05
C ASN A 128 1.96 -1.36 -1.70
N PHE A 129 1.93 -1.70 -0.40
CA PHE A 129 2.09 -3.09 0.10
C PHE A 129 0.76 -3.80 0.41
N THR A 130 -0.35 -3.15 0.10
CA THR A 130 -1.71 -3.58 0.46
C THR A 130 -2.60 -3.78 -0.77
N VAL A 131 -2.16 -3.32 -1.94
CA VAL A 131 -2.86 -3.52 -3.21
C VAL A 131 -1.88 -4.03 -4.25
N PHE A 132 -2.23 -5.16 -4.86
CA PHE A 132 -1.43 -5.80 -5.90
C PHE A 132 -2.27 -5.94 -7.15
N PRO A 133 -1.80 -5.49 -8.32
CA PRO A 133 -2.50 -5.76 -9.58
C PRO A 133 -2.54 -7.26 -9.84
N VAL A 134 -3.63 -7.74 -10.43
CA VAL A 134 -3.80 -9.16 -10.77
C VAL A 134 -3.13 -9.52 -12.10
N GLU A 135 -2.42 -8.60 -12.76
CA GLU A 135 -1.82 -8.77 -14.10
C GLU A 135 -1.37 -10.22 -14.39
N PHE A 136 -2.26 -10.96 -15.06
CA PHE A 136 -2.17 -12.35 -15.49
C PHE A 136 -1.84 -13.41 -14.41
N ASP A 137 -2.59 -13.36 -13.30
CA ASP A 137 -2.70 -14.39 -12.24
C ASP A 137 -1.46 -14.66 -11.38
N GLU A 138 -0.28 -14.12 -11.66
CA GLU A 138 0.94 -14.45 -10.91
C GLU A 138 0.80 -14.15 -9.41
N ASN A 139 0.31 -12.95 -9.05
CA ASN A 139 0.12 -12.60 -7.65
C ASN A 139 -0.92 -13.48 -6.95
N ALA A 140 -2.02 -13.81 -7.65
CA ALA A 140 -3.06 -14.67 -7.10
C ALA A 140 -2.55 -16.11 -6.92
N GLN A 141 -1.81 -16.64 -7.90
CA GLN A 141 -1.22 -17.97 -7.86
C GLN A 141 -0.19 -18.10 -6.75
N ARG A 142 0.70 -17.11 -6.59
CA ARG A 142 1.71 -17.09 -5.52
C ARG A 142 1.06 -17.03 -4.14
N LEU A 143 0.07 -16.15 -3.97
CA LEU A 143 -0.70 -16.07 -2.72
C LEU A 143 -1.42 -17.39 -2.43
N LEU A 144 -2.11 -17.98 -3.40
CA LEU A 144 -2.82 -19.25 -3.23
C LEU A 144 -1.88 -20.43 -3.01
N GLY A 145 -0.70 -20.44 -3.63
CA GLY A 145 0.35 -21.42 -3.38
C GLY A 145 0.82 -21.38 -1.92
N CYS A 146 1.05 -20.18 -1.38
CA CYS A 146 1.37 -20.01 0.03
C CYS A 146 0.19 -20.40 0.93
N HIS A 147 -1.02 -19.91 0.64
CA HIS A 147 -2.22 -20.12 1.46
C HIS A 147 -2.67 -21.58 1.52
N LEU A 148 -2.72 -22.27 0.38
CA LEU A 148 -3.28 -23.62 0.27
C LEU A 148 -2.23 -24.72 0.40
N GLN A 149 -0.98 -24.45 0.01
CA GLN A 149 0.06 -25.46 -0.12
C GLN A 149 1.29 -25.17 0.75
N GLY A 150 1.32 -24.03 1.46
CA GLY A 150 2.47 -23.61 2.27
C GLY A 150 3.70 -23.19 1.45
N GLN A 151 3.55 -22.96 0.14
CA GLN A 151 4.63 -22.57 -0.76
C GLN A 151 4.79 -21.04 -0.78
N CYS A 152 5.49 -20.48 0.21
CA CYS A 152 5.61 -19.04 0.40
C CYS A 152 6.93 -18.49 -0.15
N HIS A 153 7.13 -18.56 -1.47
CA HIS A 153 8.33 -18.07 -2.17
C HIS A 153 8.02 -17.05 -3.28
#